data_AF-A0A3S0V4A7-F1
#
_entry.id   AF-A0A3S0V4A7-F1
#
_cell.length_a   1.000
_cell.length_b   1.000
_cell.length_c   1.000
_cell.angle_alpha   90.00
_cell.angle_beta   90.00
_cell.angle_gamma   90.00
#
_symmetry.space_group_name_H-M   'P 1'
#
loop_
_entity.id
_entity.type
_entity.pdbx_description
1 polymer ?
#
loop_
_entity_poly.entity_id
_entity_poly.type
_entity_poly.pdbx_seq_one_letter_code
_entity_poly.pdbx_strand_id
1 'polypeptide(L)'
;MLIGAKFCELHYKELSKANGLMPYLKDKFKVPQHILIDSPLANLDDIFIYNCVAIQEQLGCYLEKNQGRVITGIRPSGVRVIFRLDALDDYAYNINLPNGKKFSRIDSSNHHSIAFGPDHIHRRLTHSQKNKVESSFTYGVPFADYKIILELVEV
;
A
#
# COMPACT_ATOMS: atom_id res chain seq x y z
N MET A 1 -15.44 11.74 -1.38
CA MET A 1 -14.93 10.82 -0.34
C MET A 1 -13.56 11.33 0.06
N LEU A 2 -13.42 11.91 1.27
CA LEU A 2 -12.09 12.24 1.79
C LEU A 2 -11.33 10.93 1.98
N ILE A 3 -10.11 10.84 1.44
CA ILE A 3 -9.17 9.76 1.77
C ILE A 3 -8.88 9.91 3.26
N GLY A 4 -9.52 9.08 4.09
CA GLY A 4 -9.22 9.01 5.52
C GLY A 4 -7.82 8.45 5.69
N ALA A 5 -6.92 9.21 6.33
CA ALA A 5 -5.60 8.70 6.67
C ALA A 5 -5.73 7.58 7.72
N LYS A 6 -5.10 6.42 7.48
CA LYS A 6 -5.08 5.30 8.42
C LYS A 6 -3.87 5.46 9.33
N PHE A 7 -4.12 5.75 10.61
CA PHE A 7 -3.06 5.94 11.61
C PHE A 7 -2.95 4.76 12.57
N CYS A 8 -1.74 4.46 13.00
CA CYS A 8 -1.51 3.63 14.18
C CYS A 8 -1.98 4.36 15.44
N GLU A 9 -2.17 3.62 16.55
CA GLU A 9 -2.68 4.18 17.80
C GLU A 9 -1.94 5.44 18.26
N LEU A 10 -0.61 5.41 18.16
CA LEU A 10 0.25 6.53 18.53
C LEU A 10 -0.11 7.77 17.71
N HIS A 11 -0.11 7.63 16.37
CA HIS A 11 -0.39 8.74 15.45
C HIS A 11 -1.86 9.18 15.47
N TYR A 12 -2.79 8.28 15.79
CA TYR A 12 -4.20 8.63 16.01
C TYR A 12 -4.35 9.48 17.27
N LYS A 13 -3.66 9.13 18.37
CA LYS A 13 -3.61 9.94 19.59
C LYS A 13 -2.95 11.29 19.34
N GLU A 14 -1.88 11.34 18.54
CA GLU A 14 -1.27 12.62 18.14
C GLU A 14 -2.23 13.46 17.30
N LEU A 15 -2.89 12.88 16.30
CA LEU A 15 -3.91 13.55 15.50
C LEU A 15 -5.06 14.10 16.35
N SER A 16 -5.55 13.33 17.33
CA SER A 16 -6.65 13.77 18.20
C SER A 16 -6.30 15.01 19.03
N LYS A 17 -5.01 15.33 19.17
CA LYS A 17 -4.48 16.51 19.84
C LYS A 17 -4.09 17.63 18.86
N ALA A 18 -4.07 17.33 17.56
CA ALA A 18 -3.76 18.29 16.51
C ALA A 18 -5.03 19.03 16.05
N ASN A 19 -4.85 20.17 15.39
CA ASN A 19 -5.95 20.99 14.84
C ASN A 19 -6.53 20.41 13.53
N GLY A 20 -6.66 19.08 13.43
CA GLY A 20 -7.15 18.37 12.26
C GLY A 20 -6.08 17.63 11.45
N LEU A 21 -6.55 16.88 10.45
CA LEU A 21 -5.72 15.95 9.65
C LEU A 21 -4.60 16.66 8.87
N MET A 22 -4.95 17.74 8.18
CA MET A 22 -4.03 18.40 7.25
C MET A 22 -2.85 19.08 7.97
N PRO A 23 -3.05 19.83 9.07
CA PRO A 23 -1.94 20.35 9.89
C PRO A 23 -1.04 19.23 10.42
N TYR A 24 -1.64 18.15 10.92
CA TYR A 24 -0.89 17.01 11.45
C TYR A 24 -0.01 16.34 10.38
N LEU A 25 -0.54 16.10 9.18
CA LEU A 25 0.21 15.52 8.07
C LEU A 25 1.36 16.42 7.61
N LYS A 26 1.11 17.74 7.52
CA LYS A 26 2.14 18.73 7.18
C LYS A 26 3.28 18.71 8.19
N ASP A 27 2.98 18.74 9.48
CA ASP A 27 4.01 18.85 10.52
C ASP A 27 4.77 17.54 10.71
N LYS A 28 4.07 16.41 10.73
CA LYS A 28 4.66 15.10 11.01
C LYS A 28 5.47 14.56 9.84
N PHE A 29 4.93 14.67 8.63
CA PHE A 29 5.50 14.05 7.44
C PHE A 29 6.18 15.05 6.51
N LYS A 30 6.21 16.33 6.87
CA LYS A 30 6.72 17.43 6.03
C LYS A 30 6.11 17.41 4.63
N VAL A 31 4.88 16.91 4.52
CA VAL A 31 4.19 16.77 3.25
C VAL A 31 3.87 18.18 2.75
N PRO A 32 4.33 18.56 1.56
CA PRO A 32 3.96 19.83 0.96
C PRO A 32 2.44 19.92 0.85
N GLN A 33 1.88 21.09 1.20
CA GLN A 33 0.44 21.34 1.20
C GLN A 33 -0.22 21.06 -0.18
N HIS A 34 0.56 21.08 -1.25
CA HIS A 34 0.13 20.76 -2.62
C HIS A 34 0.07 19.26 -2.94
N ILE A 35 0.59 18.36 -2.09
CA ILE A 35 0.43 16.90 -2.22
C ILE A 35 -0.85 16.44 -1.52
N LEU A 36 -1.37 17.26 -0.59
CA LEU A 36 -2.68 17.06 0.01
C LEU A 36 -3.75 17.64 -0.93
N ILE A 37 -3.81 17.10 -2.15
CA ILE A 37 -4.68 17.60 -3.20
C ILE A 37 -6.12 17.24 -2.82
N ASP A 38 -6.97 18.25 -2.67
CA ASP A 38 -8.41 18.16 -2.94
C ASP A 38 -8.61 17.89 -4.44
N SER A 39 -8.14 16.72 -4.91
CA SER A 39 -8.32 16.36 -6.32
C SER A 39 -9.75 15.83 -6.43
N PRO A 40 -10.55 16.32 -7.39
CA PRO A 40 -11.91 15.85 -7.57
C PRO A 40 -11.83 14.35 -7.81
N LEU A 41 -12.34 13.54 -6.86
CA LEU A 41 -12.60 12.10 -7.00
C LEU A 41 -11.76 11.46 -8.10
N ALA A 42 -10.44 11.32 -7.89
CA ALA A 42 -9.58 10.68 -8.87
C ALA A 42 -10.25 9.34 -9.20
N ASN A 43 -10.64 9.17 -10.47
CA ASN A 43 -11.31 7.94 -10.86
C ASN A 43 -10.28 6.79 -10.75
N LEU A 44 -10.75 5.55 -10.72
CA LEU A 44 -9.85 4.40 -10.55
C LEU A 44 -8.78 4.32 -11.65
N ASP A 45 -9.05 4.85 -12.84
CA ASP A 45 -8.11 4.83 -13.96
C ASP A 45 -6.94 5.81 -13.74
N ASP A 46 -7.21 7.01 -13.23
CA ASP A 46 -6.16 7.98 -12.86
C ASP A 46 -5.26 7.39 -11.77
N ILE A 47 -5.87 6.79 -10.75
CA ILE A 47 -5.15 6.11 -9.67
C ILE A 47 -4.30 4.96 -10.23
N PHE A 48 -4.83 4.21 -11.19
CA PHE A 48 -4.11 3.12 -11.85
C PHE A 48 -2.88 3.63 -12.63
N ILE A 49 -2.99 4.76 -13.32
CA ILE A 49 -1.88 5.41 -14.02
C ILE A 49 -0.80 5.85 -13.01
N TYR A 50 -1.18 6.56 -11.93
CA TYR A 50 -0.22 6.95 -10.89
C TYR A 50 0.48 5.76 -10.24
N ASN A 51 -0.25 4.66 -10.07
CA ASN A 51 0.30 3.43 -9.51
C ASN A 51 1.30 2.74 -10.46
N CYS A 52 1.07 2.78 -11.78
CA CYS A 52 2.05 2.32 -12.76
C CYS A 52 3.37 3.11 -12.63
N VAL A 53 3.27 4.45 -12.57
CA VAL A 53 4.44 5.34 -12.41
C VAL A 53 5.17 5.03 -11.10
N ALA A 54 4.46 4.93 -9.98
CA ALA A 54 5.07 4.61 -8.69
C ALA A 54 5.78 3.25 -8.67
N ILE A 55 5.19 2.22 -9.28
CA ILE A 55 5.83 0.90 -9.40
C ILE A 55 7.12 1.00 -10.23
N GLN A 56 7.14 1.81 -11.29
CA GLN A 56 8.35 1.99 -12.09
C GLN A 56 9.42 2.80 -11.37
N GLU A 57 9.06 3.98 -10.86
CA GLU A 57 10.01 4.97 -10.38
C GLU A 57 10.40 4.75 -8.91
N GLN A 58 9.41 4.49 -8.04
CA GLN A 58 9.66 4.36 -6.60
C GLN A 58 10.08 2.95 -6.22
N LEU A 59 9.50 1.93 -6.86
CA LEU A 59 9.89 0.53 -6.64
C LEU A 59 10.99 0.08 -7.60
N GLY A 60 11.36 0.86 -8.61
CA GLY A 60 12.42 0.49 -9.57
C GLY A 60 12.08 -0.79 -10.34
N CYS A 61 10.81 -1.01 -10.66
CA CYS A 61 10.35 -2.19 -11.40
C CYS A 61 10.20 -1.90 -12.90
N TYR A 62 10.37 -2.92 -13.74
CA TYR A 62 9.78 -2.90 -15.07
C TYR A 62 8.36 -3.45 -15.01
N LEU A 63 7.44 -2.90 -15.81
CA LEU A 63 6.07 -3.39 -15.86
C LEU A 63 5.96 -4.57 -16.82
N GLU A 64 5.41 -5.67 -16.34
CA GLU A 64 4.88 -6.75 -17.18
C GLU A 64 3.50 -6.32 -17.71
N LYS A 65 3.06 -6.86 -18.86
CA LYS A 65 1.81 -6.45 -19.52
C LYS A 65 0.62 -6.52 -18.54
N ASN A 66 0.04 -5.38 -18.21
CA ASN A 66 -1.09 -5.26 -17.29
C ASN A 66 -2.33 -5.97 -17.84
N GLN A 67 -3.10 -6.61 -16.96
CA GLN A 67 -4.39 -7.22 -17.30
C GLN A 67 -5.48 -6.67 -16.37
N GLY A 68 -6.45 -5.95 -16.93
CA GLY A 68 -7.53 -5.36 -16.15
C GLY A 68 -7.01 -4.42 -15.06
N ARG A 69 -7.42 -4.63 -13.81
CA ARG A 69 -7.01 -3.84 -12.64
C ARG A 69 -5.82 -4.44 -11.87
N VAL A 70 -4.97 -5.18 -12.58
CA VAL A 70 -3.74 -5.78 -12.03
C VAL A 70 -2.51 -5.19 -12.69
N ILE A 71 -1.58 -4.69 -11.87
CA ILE A 71 -0.26 -4.22 -12.28
C ILE A 71 0.78 -5.20 -11.76
N THR A 72 1.61 -5.73 -12.65
CA THR A 72 2.74 -6.57 -12.27
C THR A 72 4.04 -5.84 -12.56
N GLY A 73 4.74 -5.44 -11.50
CA GLY A 73 6.10 -4.92 -11.57
C GLY A 73 7.11 -6.03 -11.27
N ILE A 74 8.25 -6.01 -11.95
CA ILE A 74 9.36 -6.93 -11.71
C ILE A 74 10.62 -6.13 -11.40
N ARG A 75 11.24 -6.43 -10.25
CA ARG A 75 12.51 -5.82 -9.81
C ARG A 75 13.68 -6.39 -10.60
N PRO A 76 14.84 -5.70 -10.63
CA PRO A 76 16.10 -6.25 -11.18
C PRO A 76 16.52 -7.58 -10.54
N SER A 77 16.14 -7.82 -9.27
CA SER A 77 16.37 -9.09 -8.57
C SER A 77 15.48 -10.25 -9.06
N GLY A 78 14.50 -9.99 -9.93
CA GLY A 78 13.49 -10.94 -10.37
C GLY A 78 12.29 -11.08 -9.43
N VAL A 79 12.27 -10.38 -8.30
CA VAL A 79 11.10 -10.35 -7.40
C VAL A 79 9.95 -9.65 -8.12
N ARG A 80 8.77 -10.26 -8.06
CA ARG A 80 7.54 -9.72 -8.66
C ARG A 80 6.67 -9.05 -7.59
N VAL A 81 6.24 -7.83 -7.87
CA VAL A 81 5.28 -7.05 -7.09
C VAL A 81 3.98 -7.00 -7.90
N ILE A 82 2.97 -7.71 -7.43
CA ILE A 82 1.67 -7.79 -8.11
C ILE A 82 0.66 -7.01 -7.30
N PHE A 83 0.18 -5.92 -7.87
CA PHE A 83 -0.82 -5.05 -7.28
C PHE A 83 -2.18 -5.28 -7.95
N ARG A 84 -3.22 -5.54 -7.16
CA ARG A 84 -4.62 -5.61 -7.59
C ARG A 84 -5.39 -4.48 -6.92
N LEU A 85 -6.19 -3.76 -7.68
CA LEU A 85 -7.10 -2.71 -7.19
C LEU A 85 -8.51 -2.92 -7.75
N ASP A 86 -9.37 -3.66 -7.04
CA ASP A 86 -10.74 -3.88 -7.50
C ASP A 86 -11.67 -2.74 -7.10
N ALA A 87 -11.43 -2.10 -5.96
CA ALA A 87 -12.06 -0.86 -5.50
C ALA A 87 -11.08 -0.09 -4.59
N LEU A 88 -11.40 1.14 -4.20
CA LEU A 88 -10.52 1.96 -3.35
C LEU A 88 -10.23 1.33 -1.98
N ASP A 89 -11.11 0.45 -1.51
CA ASP A 89 -11.01 -0.32 -0.27
C ASP A 89 -10.81 -1.84 -0.51
N ASP A 90 -10.77 -2.29 -1.76
CA ASP A 90 -10.52 -3.69 -2.14
C ASP A 90 -9.25 -3.79 -2.98
N TYR A 91 -8.14 -4.08 -2.32
CA TYR A 91 -6.83 -4.16 -2.94
C TYR A 91 -5.94 -5.25 -2.35
N ALA A 92 -4.87 -5.58 -3.06
CA ALA A 92 -3.82 -6.44 -2.53
C ALA A 92 -2.46 -6.15 -3.17
N TYR A 93 -1.39 -6.31 -2.39
CA TYR A 93 -0.01 -6.41 -2.83
C TYR A 93 0.48 -7.84 -2.61
N ASN A 94 0.87 -8.54 -3.67
CA ASN A 94 1.50 -9.86 -3.56
C ASN A 94 2.97 -9.75 -3.97
N ILE A 95 3.86 -10.23 -3.09
CA ILE A 95 5.29 -10.27 -3.33
C ILE A 95 5.71 -11.71 -3.59
N ASN A 96 6.18 -11.98 -4.80
CA ASN A 96 6.61 -13.31 -5.22
C ASN A 96 8.12 -13.32 -5.48
N LEU A 97 8.81 -14.30 -4.93
CA LEU A 97 10.23 -14.53 -5.21
C LEU A 97 10.46 -14.81 -6.70
N PRO A 98 11.72 -14.71 -7.20
CA PRO A 98 12.03 -14.95 -8.60
C PRO A 98 11.57 -16.31 -9.11
N ASN A 99 11.58 -17.33 -8.24
CA ASN A 99 11.10 -18.69 -8.50
C ASN A 99 9.57 -18.84 -8.52
N GLY A 100 8.81 -17.74 -8.42
CA GLY A 100 7.35 -17.73 -8.42
C GLY A 100 6.70 -18.04 -7.06
N LYS A 101 7.48 -18.36 -6.02
CA LYS A 101 6.94 -18.63 -4.69
C LYS A 101 6.38 -17.35 -4.05
N LYS A 102 5.14 -17.41 -3.58
CA LYS A 102 4.53 -16.35 -2.77
C LYS A 102 5.30 -16.17 -1.46
N PHE A 103 5.80 -14.97 -1.22
CA PHE A 103 6.63 -14.65 -0.06
C PHE A 103 5.87 -13.85 0.98
N SER A 104 5.33 -12.71 0.57
CA SER A 104 4.65 -11.76 1.44
C SER A 104 3.39 -11.24 0.75
N ARG A 105 2.45 -10.74 1.54
CA ARG A 105 1.22 -10.14 1.05
C ARG A 105 0.77 -9.01 1.95
N ILE A 106 0.14 -8.00 1.36
CA ILE A 106 -0.72 -7.06 2.05
C ILE A 106 -2.10 -7.18 1.40
N ASP A 107 -3.17 -7.24 2.17
CA ASP A 107 -4.52 -7.20 1.62
C ASP A 107 -5.53 -6.54 2.55
N SER A 108 -6.61 -6.02 2.00
CA SER A 108 -7.68 -5.31 2.71
C SER A 108 -8.81 -6.21 3.23
N SER A 109 -8.65 -7.55 3.18
CA SER A 109 -9.72 -8.49 3.52
C SER A 109 -9.99 -8.50 5.03
N ASN A 110 -11.25 -8.35 5.43
CA ASN A 110 -11.66 -8.40 6.85
C ASN A 110 -11.89 -9.83 7.35
N HIS A 111 -10.82 -10.62 7.40
CA HIS A 111 -10.85 -12.03 7.84
C HIS A 111 -9.89 -12.34 9.01
N HIS A 112 -9.17 -11.34 9.49
CA HIS A 112 -8.32 -11.44 10.67
C HIS A 112 -8.74 -10.42 11.73
N SER A 113 -8.63 -10.80 13.00
CA SER A 113 -8.77 -9.86 14.11
C SER A 113 -7.45 -9.11 14.29
N ILE A 114 -7.43 -7.83 13.90
CA ILE A 114 -6.27 -6.95 14.02
C ILE A 114 -6.66 -5.67 14.77
N ALA A 115 -5.67 -4.99 15.34
CA ALA A 115 -5.90 -3.81 16.16
C ALA A 115 -6.42 -2.60 15.35
N PHE A 116 -6.03 -2.48 14.07
CA PHE A 116 -6.38 -1.34 13.20
C PHE A 116 -6.65 -1.76 11.76
N GLY A 117 -7.79 -1.30 11.23
CA GLY A 117 -8.26 -1.58 9.86
C GLY A 117 -8.69 -3.04 9.66
N PRO A 118 -9.24 -3.40 8.48
CA PRO A 118 -9.22 -4.78 8.00
C PRO A 118 -7.89 -5.11 7.29
N ASP A 119 -7.16 -4.09 6.84
CA ASP A 119 -5.93 -4.19 6.07
C ASP A 119 -4.76 -4.69 6.92
N HIS A 120 -4.08 -5.72 6.42
CA HIS A 120 -3.03 -6.38 7.18
C HIS A 120 -1.90 -6.90 6.29
N ILE A 121 -0.76 -7.14 6.93
CA ILE A 121 0.48 -7.63 6.31
C ILE A 121 0.74 -9.06 6.75
N HIS A 122 0.98 -9.91 5.76
CA HIS A 122 1.57 -11.24 5.89
C HIS A 122 3.04 -11.16 5.52
N ARG A 123 3.94 -10.88 6.47
CA ARG A 123 5.38 -10.77 6.16
C ARG A 123 5.98 -12.06 5.57
N ARG A 124 5.42 -13.22 5.93
CA ARG A 124 5.82 -14.52 5.42
C ARG A 124 4.62 -15.44 5.24
N LEU A 125 4.41 -15.94 4.02
CA LEU A 125 3.33 -16.85 3.65
C LEU A 125 3.67 -18.34 3.84
N THR A 126 4.61 -18.65 4.73
CA THR A 126 4.91 -20.05 5.10
C THR A 126 3.77 -20.62 5.94
N HIS A 127 3.61 -21.95 5.93
CA HIS A 127 2.50 -22.62 6.65
C HIS A 127 2.41 -22.21 8.14
N SER A 128 3.55 -22.00 8.80
CA SER A 128 3.63 -21.62 10.21
C SER A 128 3.48 -20.11 10.47
N GLN A 129 3.52 -19.26 9.43
CA GLN A 129 3.50 -17.81 9.57
C GLN A 129 2.32 -17.13 8.86
N LYS A 130 1.60 -17.83 7.99
CA LYS A 130 0.46 -17.29 7.21
C LYS A 130 -0.70 -16.70 8.03
N ASN A 131 -0.79 -16.98 9.32
CA ASN A 131 -1.81 -16.41 10.21
C ASN A 131 -1.22 -15.36 11.18
N LYS A 132 0.10 -15.12 11.11
CA LYS A 132 0.78 -14.08 11.89
C LYS A 132 0.72 -12.80 11.06
N VAL A 133 -0.30 -12.00 11.36
CA VAL A 133 -0.61 -10.77 10.64
C VAL A 133 -0.45 -9.55 11.56
N GLU A 134 -0.15 -8.41 10.95
CA GLU A 134 -0.10 -7.11 11.62
C GLU A 134 -0.89 -6.08 10.80
N SER A 135 -1.39 -5.04 11.47
CA SER A 135 -2.05 -3.92 10.78
C SER A 135 -1.11 -3.28 9.77
N SER A 136 -1.57 -3.08 8.54
CA SER A 136 -0.71 -2.59 7.46
C SER A 136 -0.56 -1.07 7.42
N PHE A 137 -1.61 -0.34 7.82
CA PHE A 137 -1.73 1.12 7.65
C PHE A 137 -1.56 1.58 6.19
N THR A 138 -1.79 0.67 5.25
CA THR A 138 -1.70 0.94 3.81
C THR A 138 -3.01 1.53 3.26
N TYR A 139 -2.88 2.19 2.12
CA TYR A 139 -3.96 2.91 1.47
C TYR A 139 -4.50 2.21 0.22
N GLY A 140 -3.81 1.18 -0.27
CA GLY A 140 -4.16 0.52 -1.51
C GLY A 140 -3.70 1.29 -2.74
N VAL A 141 -2.74 2.20 -2.57
CA VAL A 141 -2.12 2.93 -3.66
C VAL A 141 -0.59 2.88 -3.57
N PRO A 142 0.11 2.14 -4.47
CA PRO A 142 1.57 2.08 -4.52
C PRO A 142 2.30 3.42 -4.32
N PHE A 143 1.78 4.53 -4.85
CA PHE A 143 2.46 5.83 -4.72
C PHE A 143 2.56 6.33 -3.27
N ALA A 144 1.65 5.90 -2.37
CA ALA A 144 1.70 6.21 -0.94
C ALA A 144 2.30 5.06 -0.12
N ASP A 145 2.09 3.82 -0.57
CA ASP A 145 2.49 2.61 0.16
C ASP A 145 3.91 2.12 -0.19
N TYR A 146 4.63 2.81 -1.09
CA TYR A 146 5.91 2.33 -1.63
C TYR A 146 6.95 1.95 -0.57
N LYS A 147 7.03 2.68 0.55
CA LYS A 147 8.01 2.40 1.62
C LYS A 147 7.82 1.03 2.22
N ILE A 148 6.58 0.69 2.60
CA ILE A 148 6.29 -0.60 3.22
C ILE A 148 6.38 -1.73 2.18
N ILE A 149 6.06 -1.43 0.91
CA ILE A 149 6.30 -2.39 -0.17
C ILE A 149 7.80 -2.69 -0.28
N LEU A 150 8.67 -1.67 -0.33
CA LEU A 150 10.14 -1.83 -0.37
C LEU A 150 10.68 -2.72 0.76
N GLU A 151 10.21 -2.52 2.00
CA GLU A 151 10.57 -3.39 3.13
C GLU A 151 10.23 -4.88 2.91
N LEU A 152 9.22 -5.18 2.09
CA LEU A 152 8.84 -6.55 1.76
C LEU A 152 9.60 -7.12 0.55
N VAL A 153 10.12 -6.26 -0.34
CA VAL A 153 10.84 -6.67 -1.56
C VAL A 153 12.36 -6.77 -1.34
N GLU A 154 12.90 -6.00 -0.40
CA GLU A 154 14.31 -6.02 0.00
C GLU A 154 14.55 -7.12 1.04
N VAL A 155 14.58 -8.37 0.55
CA VAL A 155 14.85 -9.58 1.35
C VAL A 155 16.35 -9.72 1.63
#